data_AF-A0A7V5PMX8-F1
#
_entry.id   AF-A0A7V5PMX8-F1
#
_cell.length_a   1.000
_cell.length_b   1.000
_cell.length_c   1.000
_cell.angle_alpha   90.00
_cell.angle_beta   90.00
_cell.angle_gamma   90.00
#
_symmetry.space_group_name_H-M   'P 1'
#
loop_
_entity.id
_entity.type
_entity.pdbx_description
1 polymer ?
#
loop_
_entity_poly.entity_id
_entity_poly.type
_entity_poly.pdbx_seq_one_letter_code
_entity_poly.pdbx_strand_id
1 'polypeptide(L)'
;YDVLHTLTVYTAYGIHENYRLFIQPKHRVESVAVSGGGSRNPVLMDKLQQLFGAVPVKTSVDFGLDDEFKEAIGFAVLANETLLGNPSNVPQVTGAAKATVLGKICLP
;
A
#
# COMPACT_ATOMS: atom_id res chain seq x y z
N TYR A 1 0.12 19.25 20.95
CA TYR A 1 0.87 19.08 19.69
C TYR A 1 1.78 17.85 19.73
N ASP A 2 2.50 17.62 20.82
CA ASP A 2 3.45 16.49 20.98
C ASP A 2 2.84 15.09 20.78
N VAL A 3 1.59 14.89 21.21
CA VAL A 3 0.90 13.60 21.02
C VAL A 3 0.67 13.30 19.54
N LEU A 4 0.19 14.27 18.76
CA LEU A 4 -0.06 14.09 17.32
C LEU A 4 1.24 13.87 16.55
N HIS A 5 2.29 14.60 16.91
CA HIS A 5 3.62 14.40 16.35
C HIS A 5 4.16 13.00 16.69
N THR A 6 4.08 12.59 17.96
CA THR A 6 4.49 11.26 18.42
C THR A 6 3.77 10.16 17.66
N LEU A 7 2.45 10.27 17.50
CA LEU A 7 1.66 9.29 16.74
C LEU A 7 2.07 9.25 15.26
N THR A 8 2.26 10.41 14.62
CA THR A 8 2.71 10.48 13.21
C THR A 8 4.07 9.82 13.02
N VAL A 9 5.01 10.11 13.92
CA VAL A 9 6.35 9.52 13.89
C VAL A 9 6.28 8.01 14.18
N TYR A 10 5.46 7.60 15.14
CA TYR A 10 5.24 6.19 15.44
C TYR A 10 4.70 5.42 14.22
N THR A 11 3.76 6.00 13.47
CA THR A 11 3.28 5.42 12.21
C THR A 11 4.43 5.20 11.22
N ALA A 12 5.32 6.18 11.03
CA ALA A 12 6.48 6.04 10.16
C ALA A 12 7.42 4.91 10.61
N TYR A 13 7.72 4.84 11.92
CA TYR A 13 8.54 3.77 12.50
C TYR A 13 7.89 2.40 12.33
N GLY A 14 6.58 2.29 12.58
CA GLY A 14 5.85 1.04 12.40
C GLY A 14 5.95 0.52 10.96
N ILE A 15 5.80 1.39 9.96
CA ILE A 15 5.97 1.04 8.55
C ILE A 15 7.40 0.54 8.30
N HIS A 16 8.42 1.33 8.65
CA HIS A 16 9.81 0.98 8.40
C HIS A 16 10.24 -0.31 9.11
N GLU A 17 9.80 -0.50 10.35
CA GLU A 17 10.13 -1.70 11.13
C GLU A 17 9.55 -2.97 10.51
N ASN A 18 8.33 -2.91 9.96
CA ASN A 18 7.76 -4.04 9.23
C ASN A 18 8.53 -4.33 7.93
N TYR A 19 9.04 -3.32 7.23
CA TYR A 19 9.95 -3.53 6.10
C TYR A 19 11.24 -4.23 6.54
N ARG A 20 11.83 -3.79 7.66
CA ARG A 20 13.04 -4.40 8.24
C ARG A 20 12.83 -5.86 8.63
N LEU A 21 11.69 -6.19 9.23
CA LEU A 21 11.38 -7.52 9.73
C LEU A 21 10.98 -8.51 8.63
N PHE A 22 10.17 -8.08 7.66
CA PHE A 22 9.49 -9.00 6.73
C PHE A 22 9.97 -8.91 5.29
N ILE A 23 10.53 -7.77 4.87
CA ILE A 23 10.94 -7.52 3.48
C ILE A 23 12.46 -7.60 3.32
N GLN A 24 13.22 -6.83 4.10
CA GLN A 24 14.69 -6.74 3.99
C GLN A 24 15.43 -8.09 4.09
N PRO A 25 15.00 -9.09 4.88
CA PRO A 25 15.69 -10.38 4.93
C PRO A 25 15.62 -11.18 3.63
N LYS A 26 14.67 -10.85 2.74
CA LYS A 26 14.39 -11.60 1.51
C LYS A 26 14.57 -10.76 0.24
N HIS A 27 14.43 -9.44 0.34
CA HIS A 27 14.38 -8.54 -0.79
C HIS A 27 15.09 -7.22 -0.49
N ARG A 28 15.77 -6.68 -1.51
CA ARG A 28 16.28 -5.30 -1.50
C ARG A 28 15.16 -4.36 -1.95
N VAL A 29 14.91 -3.30 -1.20
CA VAL A 29 13.93 -2.26 -1.55
C VAL A 29 14.61 -1.21 -2.43
N GLU A 30 14.08 -1.00 -3.63
CA GLU A 30 14.61 0.00 -4.57
C GLU A 30 13.84 1.31 -4.57
N SER A 31 12.57 1.27 -4.19
CA SER A 31 11.73 2.44 -3.97
C SER A 31 10.54 2.09 -3.10
N VAL A 32 9.94 3.10 -2.49
CA VAL A 32 8.68 2.99 -1.74
C VAL A 32 7.66 3.89 -2.41
N ALA A 33 6.50 3.35 -2.77
CA ALA A 33 5.38 4.12 -3.30
C ALA A 33 4.29 4.24 -2.22
N VAL A 34 4.05 5.46 -1.75
CA VAL A 34 3.05 5.81 -0.75
C VAL A 34 1.77 6.25 -1.45
N SER A 35 0.62 5.86 -0.92
CA SER A 35 -0.69 6.25 -1.47
C SER A 35 -1.71 6.47 -0.36
N GLY A 36 -2.88 7.01 -0.73
CA GLY A 36 -3.95 7.35 0.20
C GLY A 36 -3.66 8.63 0.99
N GLY A 37 -4.57 9.04 1.88
CA GLY A 37 -4.50 10.36 2.52
C GLY A 37 -3.21 10.67 3.29
N GLY A 38 -2.47 9.64 3.73
CA GLY A 38 -1.18 9.80 4.41
C GLY A 38 -0.05 10.35 3.53
N SER A 39 -0.12 10.18 2.20
CA SER A 39 0.87 10.73 1.26
C SER A 39 0.92 12.26 1.29
N ARG A 40 -0.19 12.90 1.70
CA ARG A 40 -0.32 14.37 1.81
C ARG A 40 0.16 14.92 3.15
N ASN A 41 0.62 14.06 4.08
CA ASN A 41 1.17 14.50 5.36
C ASN A 41 2.69 14.69 5.24
N PRO A 42 3.20 15.94 5.16
CA PRO A 42 4.62 16.19 4.95
C PRO A 42 5.48 15.65 6.09
N VAL A 43 5.01 15.73 7.35
CA VAL A 43 5.75 15.22 8.51
C VAL A 43 5.93 13.70 8.44
N LEU A 44 4.89 12.98 7.99
CA LEU A 44 4.97 11.53 7.78
C LEU A 44 5.93 11.18 6.63
N MET A 45 5.80 11.86 5.49
CA MET A 45 6.63 11.63 4.30
C MET A 45 8.11 11.92 4.57
N ASP A 46 8.41 13.03 5.24
CA ASP A 46 9.78 13.38 5.63
C ASP A 46 10.37 12.33 6.59
N LYS A 47 9.57 11.88 7.57
CA LYS A 47 10.04 10.86 8.52
C LYS A 47 10.27 9.51 7.83
N LEU A 48 9.41 9.12 6.88
CA LEU A 48 9.62 7.93 6.07
C LEU A 48 10.89 8.05 5.24
N GLN A 49 11.11 9.17 4.54
CA GLN A 49 12.31 9.38 3.74
C GLN A 49 13.60 9.31 4.59
N GLN A 50 13.57 9.87 5.80
CA GLN A 50 14.70 9.76 6.74
C GLN A 50 14.98 8.31 7.14
N LEU A 51 13.93 7.53 7.44
CA LEU A 51 14.08 6.14 7.87
C LEU A 51 14.57 5.22 6.73
N PHE A 52 14.05 5.42 5.51
CA PHE A 52 14.43 4.67 4.32
C PHE A 52 15.76 5.13 3.70
N GLY A 53 16.32 6.25 4.16
CA GLY A 53 17.65 6.74 3.78
C GLY A 53 17.75 7.03 2.29
N ALA A 54 18.63 6.29 1.60
CA ALA A 54 18.85 6.45 0.16
C ALA A 54 17.74 5.84 -0.72
N VAL A 55 16.83 5.05 -0.14
CA VAL A 55 15.69 4.50 -0.89
C VAL A 55 14.67 5.62 -1.12
N PRO A 56 14.31 5.92 -2.37
CA PRO A 56 13.37 6.99 -2.69
C PRO A 56 11.96 6.63 -2.20
N VAL A 57 11.37 7.53 -1.41
CA VAL A 57 9.97 7.49 -1.01
C VAL A 57 9.18 8.42 -1.93
N LYS A 58 8.36 7.83 -2.80
CA LYS A 58 7.53 8.49 -3.79
C LYS A 58 6.05 8.35 -3.43
N THR A 59 5.21 9.16 -4.06
CA THR A 59 3.75 9.09 -3.98
C THR A 59 3.18 8.37 -5.21
N SER A 60 1.92 7.94 -5.17
CA SER A 60 1.31 7.32 -6.35
C SER A 60 1.12 8.30 -7.52
N VAL A 61 1.06 9.61 -7.21
CA VAL A 61 1.04 10.70 -8.20
C VAL A 61 2.29 10.70 -9.07
N ASP A 62 3.45 10.36 -8.50
CA ASP A 62 4.72 10.23 -9.26
C ASP A 62 4.66 9.13 -10.33
N PHE A 63 3.66 8.24 -10.26
CA PHE A 63 3.40 7.18 -11.22
C PHE A 63 2.14 7.44 -12.07
N GLY A 64 1.59 8.66 -12.01
CA GLY A 64 0.39 9.04 -12.78
C GLY A 64 -0.93 8.50 -12.20
N LEU A 65 -0.92 8.04 -10.95
CA LEU A 65 -2.12 7.58 -10.24
C LEU A 65 -2.50 8.58 -9.17
N ASP A 66 -3.75 9.04 -9.20
CA ASP A 66 -4.26 9.89 -8.13
C ASP A 66 -4.47 9.05 -6.86
N ASP A 67 -3.97 9.56 -5.73
CA ASP A 67 -4.08 8.92 -4.42
C ASP A 67 -5.55 8.72 -3.98
N GLU A 68 -6.48 9.54 -4.47
CA GLU A 68 -7.91 9.47 -4.14
C GLU A 68 -8.64 8.40 -4.96
N PHE A 69 -8.21 8.14 -6.20
CA PHE A 69 -8.89 7.20 -7.10
C PHE A 69 -8.30 5.80 -7.10
N LYS A 70 -7.07 5.60 -6.58
CA LYS A 70 -6.38 4.31 -6.62
C LYS A 70 -7.22 3.15 -6.08
N GLU A 71 -7.92 3.34 -4.96
CA GLU A 71 -8.75 2.29 -4.36
C GLU A 71 -9.99 1.98 -5.21
N ALA A 72 -10.65 3.02 -5.76
CA ALA A 72 -11.79 2.85 -6.67
C ALA A 72 -11.38 2.11 -7.96
N ILE A 73 -10.23 2.46 -8.54
CA ILE A 73 -9.64 1.74 -9.67
C ILE A 73 -9.36 0.28 -9.27
N GLY A 74 -8.83 0.05 -8.06
CA GLY A 74 -8.64 -1.28 -7.49
C GLY A 74 -9.92 -2.10 -7.50
N PHE A 75 -11.04 -1.53 -7.04
CA PHE A 75 -12.35 -2.22 -7.10
C PHE A 75 -12.85 -2.46 -8.53
N ALA A 76 -12.62 -1.54 -9.45
CA ALA A 76 -12.97 -1.72 -10.86
C ALA A 76 -12.19 -2.90 -11.48
N VAL A 77 -10.89 -3.01 -11.18
CA VAL A 77 -10.06 -4.15 -11.59
C VAL A 77 -10.58 -5.44 -10.96
N LEU A 78 -10.87 -5.44 -9.65
CA LEU A 78 -11.44 -6.63 -8.99
C LEU A 78 -12.75 -7.08 -9.63
N ALA A 79 -13.64 -6.14 -9.98
CA ALA A 79 -14.89 -6.43 -10.66
C ALA A 79 -14.68 -7.01 -12.07
N ASN A 80 -13.71 -6.47 -12.83
CA ASN A 80 -13.32 -7.03 -14.12
C ASN A 80 -12.85 -8.48 -13.98
N GLU A 81 -11.98 -8.77 -13.00
CA GLU A 81 -11.52 -10.13 -12.74
C GLU A 81 -12.68 -11.07 -12.35
N THR A 82 -13.65 -10.59 -11.56
CA THR A 82 -14.88 -11.34 -11.25
C THR A 82 -15.66 -11.68 -12.53
N LEU A 83 -15.85 -10.70 -13.43
CA LEU A 83 -16.60 -10.88 -14.68
C LEU A 83 -15.91 -11.87 -15.63
N LEU A 84 -14.58 -11.86 -15.67
CA LEU A 84 -13.78 -12.78 -16.50
C LEU A 84 -13.54 -14.14 -15.83
N GLY A 85 -13.94 -14.33 -14.57
CA GLY A 85 -13.73 -15.56 -13.81
C GLY A 85 -12.27 -15.78 -13.39
N ASN A 86 -11.48 -14.71 -13.33
CA ASN A 86 -10.08 -14.75 -12.94
C ASN A 86 -9.94 -14.60 -11.40
N PRO A 87 -9.09 -15.41 -10.75
CA PRO A 87 -8.74 -15.21 -9.35
C PRO A 87 -8.02 -13.87 -9.14
N SER A 88 -8.47 -13.10 -8.15
CA SER A 88 -7.90 -11.77 -7.83
C SER A 88 -7.32 -11.65 -6.42
N ASN A 89 -7.44 -12.69 -5.59
CA ASN A 89 -6.71 -12.76 -4.33
C ASN A 89 -5.27 -13.23 -4.54
N VAL A 90 -4.38 -12.79 -3.65
CA VAL A 90 -3.01 -13.32 -3.55
C VAL A 90 -2.93 -14.19 -2.29
N PRO A 91 -2.88 -15.53 -2.39
CA PRO A 91 -2.84 -16.43 -1.24
C PRO A 91 -1.70 -16.13 -0.25
N GLN A 92 -0.52 -15.76 -0.77
CA GLN A 92 0.64 -15.38 0.04
C GLN A 92 0.42 -14.13 0.91
N VAL A 93 -0.53 -13.25 0.52
CA VAL A 93 -0.90 -12.05 1.28
C VAL A 93 -2.09 -12.32 2.19
N THR A 94 -3.07 -13.07 1.72
CA THR A 94 -4.36 -13.27 2.41
C THR A 94 -4.39 -14.47 3.36
N GLY A 95 -3.45 -15.41 3.22
CA GLY A 95 -3.46 -16.69 3.94
C GLY A 95 -4.49 -17.69 3.41
N ALA A 96 -5.17 -17.40 2.29
CA ALA A 96 -6.14 -18.30 1.68
C ALA A 96 -5.46 -19.60 1.20
N ALA A 97 -6.17 -20.74 1.30
CA ALA A 97 -5.64 -22.03 0.87
C ALA A 97 -5.41 -22.15 -0.65
N LYS A 98 -6.10 -21.33 -1.45
CA LYS A 98 -5.98 -21.31 -2.92
C LYS A 98 -6.35 -19.94 -3.51
N ALA A 99 -5.90 -19.70 -4.74
CA ALA A 99 -6.38 -18.60 -5.55
C ALA A 99 -7.88 -18.82 -5.86
N THR A 100 -8.69 -17.77 -5.73
CA THR A 100 -10.15 -17.78 -5.81
C THR A 100 -10.65 -16.49 -6.47
N VAL A 101 -11.69 -16.61 -7.29
CA VAL A 101 -12.44 -15.46 -7.83
C VAL A 101 -13.14 -14.76 -6.69
N LEU A 102 -12.84 -13.48 -6.49
CA LEU A 102 -13.50 -12.65 -5.47
C LEU A 102 -14.76 -11.99 -6.03
N GLY A 103 -15.65 -11.52 -5.15
CA GLY A 103 -16.84 -10.75 -5.52
C GLY A 103 -18.11 -11.57 -5.76
N LYS A 104 -19.22 -10.87 -6.00
CA LYS A 104 -20.54 -11.44 -6.33
C LYS A 104 -21.23 -10.55 -7.36
N ILE A 105 -21.76 -11.16 -8.41
CA ILE A 105 -22.57 -10.47 -9.43
C ILE A 105 -24.01 -10.39 -8.93
N CYS A 106 -24.53 -9.17 -8.78
CA CYS A 106 -25.91 -8.89 -8.44
C CYS A 106 -26.60 -8.33 -9.68
N LEU A 107 -27.50 -9.11 -10.28
CA LEU A 107 -28.29 -8.69 -11.42
C LEU A 107 -29.43 -7.75 -10.97
N PRO A 108 -29.85 -6.80 -11.82
CA PRO A 108 -30.94 -5.86 -11.53
C PRO A 108 -32.30 -6.55 -11.32
#